data_AF-A0A1Y2CW76-F1
#
_entry.id   AF-A0A1Y2CW76-F1
#
_cell.length_a   1.000
_cell.length_b   1.000
_cell.length_c   1.000
_cell.angle_alpha   90.00
_cell.angle_beta   90.00
_cell.angle_gamma   90.00
#
_symmetry.space_group_name_H-M   'P 1'
#
loop_
_entity.id
_entity.type
_entity.pdbx_description
1 polymer ?
#
loop_
_entity_poly.entity_id
_entity_poly.type
_entity_poly.pdbx_seq_one_letter_code
_entity_poly.pdbx_strand_id
1 'polypeptide(L)' 'MPSCERFKEAVLACLSESDCVVKRGLSLNECLDLKHKDVTQECRLAQRSFFECQLSMLNPRRRLRGPYGGVSTEKEKDDQ' A
#
# COMPACT_ATOMS: atom_id res chain seq x y z
N MET A 1 4.70 -12.90 -5.65
CA MET A 1 5.56 -13.21 -4.49
C MET A 1 4.67 -13.33 -3.27
N PRO A 2 4.57 -14.53 -2.66
CA PRO A 2 3.53 -14.83 -1.65
C PRO A 2 3.72 -14.06 -0.32
N SER A 3 4.95 -13.70 0.05
CA SER A 3 5.22 -13.09 1.37
C SER A 3 4.74 -11.64 1.53
N CYS A 4 4.35 -10.94 0.46
CA CYS A 4 3.87 -9.55 0.50
C CYS A 4 2.39 -9.42 0.09
N GLU A 5 1.62 -10.52 0.09
CA GLU A 5 0.22 -10.51 -0.34
C GLU A 5 -0.66 -9.58 0.51
N ARG A 6 -0.45 -9.55 1.83
CA ARG A 6 -1.16 -8.62 2.74
C ARG A 6 -1.00 -7.16 2.33
N PHE A 7 0.22 -6.74 2.00
CA PHE A 7 0.50 -5.37 1.54
C PHE A 7 -0.09 -5.12 0.15
N LYS A 8 -0.06 -6.13 -0.73
CA LYS A 8 -0.67 -6.04 -2.06
C LYS A 8 -2.18 -5.82 -1.96
N GLU A 9 -2.86 -6.58 -1.11
CA GLU A 9 -4.30 -6.42 -0.87
C GLU A 9 -4.64 -5.05 -0.29
N ALA A 10 -3.86 -4.55 0.67
CA ALA A 10 -4.05 -3.21 1.22
C ALA A 10 -3.94 -2.11 0.15
N VAL A 11 -2.95 -2.22 -0.76
CA VAL A 11 -2.81 -1.28 -1.88
C VAL A 11 -3.98 -1.38 -2.85
N LEU A 12 -4.45 -2.60 -3.16
CA LEU A 12 -5.59 -2.80 -4.05
C LEU A 12 -6.89 -2.24 -3.46
N ALA A 13 -7.17 -2.51 -2.19
CA ALA A 13 -8.33 -1.99 -1.49
C ALA A 13 -8.34 -0.46 -1.52
N CYS A 14 -7.23 0.16 -1.14
CA CYS A 14 -7.14 1.61 -1.10
C CYS A 14 -7.22 2.26 -2.50
N LEU A 15 -6.59 1.66 -3.52
CA LEU A 15 -6.68 2.21 -4.88
C LEU A 15 -8.09 2.08 -5.47
N SER A 16 -8.83 1.02 -5.12
CA SER A 16 -10.21 0.83 -5.57
C SER A 16 -11.19 1.90 -5.04
N GLU A 17 -10.92 2.42 -3.84
CA GLU A 17 -11.68 3.52 -3.23
C GLU A 17 -11.18 4.90 -3.69
N SER A 18 -9.95 4.96 -4.21
CA SER A 18 -9.31 6.23 -4.57
C SER A 18 -9.92 6.90 -5.81
N ASP A 19 -9.89 8.22 -5.79
CA ASP A 19 -10.36 9.08 -6.88
C ASP A 19 -9.66 8.80 -8.23
N CYS A 20 -8.45 8.26 -8.21
CA CYS A 20 -7.73 7.93 -9.44
C CYS A 20 -8.45 6.87 -10.29
N VAL A 21 -9.01 5.83 -9.65
CA VAL A 21 -9.77 4.79 -10.36
C VAL A 21 -11.21 5.24 -10.57
N VAL A 22 -11.84 5.81 -9.53
CA VAL A 22 -13.27 6.15 -9.56
C VAL A 22 -13.56 7.37 -10.44
N LYS A 23 -12.78 8.45 -10.35
CA LYS A 23 -13.05 9.70 -11.08
C LYS A 23 -12.39 9.74 -12.46
N ARG A 24 -11.19 9.18 -12.62
CA ARG A 24 -10.46 9.23 -13.89
C ARG A 24 -10.58 7.96 -14.73
N GLY A 25 -11.00 6.83 -14.15
CA GLY A 25 -11.07 5.55 -14.87
C GLY A 25 -9.71 5.01 -15.30
N LEU A 26 -8.63 5.45 -14.64
CA LEU A 26 -7.28 4.99 -14.95
C LEU A 26 -7.06 3.58 -14.40
N SER A 27 -6.13 2.85 -15.01
CA SER A 27 -5.76 1.53 -14.51
C SER A 27 -5.02 1.66 -13.17
N LEU A 28 -5.14 0.63 -12.32
CA LEU A 28 -4.43 0.56 -11.04
C LEU A 28 -2.92 0.80 -11.19
N ASN A 29 -2.33 0.32 -12.29
CA ASN A 29 -0.91 0.52 -12.60
C ASN A 29 -0.58 1.99 -12.89
N GLU A 30 -1.45 2.71 -13.58
CA GLU A 30 -1.28 4.15 -13.81
C GLU A 30 -1.47 4.95 -12.51
N CYS A 31 -2.36 4.51 -11.63
CA CYS A 31 -2.54 5.14 -10.31
C CYS A 31 -1.36 4.93 -9.34
N LEU A 32 -0.47 3.97 -9.62
CA LEU A 32 0.77 3.79 -8.85
C LEU A 32 1.81 4.87 -9.19
N ASP A 33 1.73 5.51 -10.36
CA ASP A 33 2.70 6.54 -10.75
C ASP A 33 2.60 7.80 -9.86
N LEU A 34 3.76 8.32 -9.45
CA LEU A 34 3.89 9.55 -8.63
C LEU A 34 3.32 10.81 -9.29
N LYS A 35 3.01 10.74 -10.59
CA LYS A 35 2.43 11.84 -11.37
C LYS A 35 0.98 12.14 -10.96
N HIS A 36 0.27 11.12 -10.48
CA HIS A 36 -1.13 11.25 -10.09
C HIS A 36 -1.24 11.62 -8.61
N LYS A 37 -1.60 12.88 -8.34
CA LYS A 37 -1.85 13.40 -6.99
C LYS A 37 -3.24 13.07 -6.46
N ASP A 38 -4.06 12.39 -7.26
CA ASP A 38 -5.44 12.01 -6.93
C ASP A 38 -5.51 10.80 -5.98
N VAL A 39 -4.35 10.32 -5.52
CA VAL A 39 -4.22 9.21 -4.59
C VAL A 39 -3.95 9.77 -3.20
N THR A 40 -4.75 9.36 -2.22
CA THR A 40 -4.61 9.81 -0.82
C THR A 40 -3.24 9.45 -0.23
N GLN A 41 -2.79 10.24 0.74
CA GLN A 41 -1.50 10.01 1.39
C GLN A 41 -1.41 8.63 2.07
N GLU A 42 -2.52 8.15 2.62
CA GLU A 42 -2.62 6.82 3.23
C GLU A 42 -2.34 5.70 2.21
N CYS A 43 -2.89 5.82 1.00
CA CYS A 43 -2.58 4.91 -0.10
C CYS A 43 -1.11 4.92 -0.47
N ARG A 44 -0.48 6.10 -0.49
CA ARG A 44 0.96 6.23 -0.77
C ARG A 44 1.82 5.57 0.31
N LEU A 45 1.39 5.59 1.56
CA LEU A 45 2.03 4.86 2.65
C LEU A 45 1.90 3.34 2.47
N ALA A 46 0.72 2.84 2.09
CA ALA A 46 0.51 1.42 1.77
C ALA A 46 1.35 0.96 0.55
N GLN A 47 1.48 1.80 -0.47
CA GLN A 47 2.37 1.52 -1.60
C GLN A 47 3.82 1.41 -1.14
N ARG A 48 4.27 2.34 -0.29
CA ARG A 48 5.63 2.34 0.25
C ARG A 48 5.91 1.08 1.06
N SER A 49 4.99 0.64 1.92
CA SER A 49 5.16 -0.58 2.71
C SER A 49 5.22 -1.83 1.81
N PHE A 50 4.44 -1.89 0.74
CA PHE A 50 4.54 -2.95 -0.27
C PHE A 50 5.91 -2.98 -0.97
N PHE A 51 6.43 -1.83 -1.40
CA PHE A 51 7.76 -1.73 -1.99
C PHE A 51 8.86 -2.10 -0.99
N GLU A 52 8.74 -1.67 0.26
CA GLU A 52 9.70 -2.03 1.30
C GLU A 52 9.68 -3.54 1.61
N CYS A 53 8.51 -4.17 1.60
CA CYS A 53 8.38 -5.63 1.72
C CYS A 53 9.09 -6.35 0.57
N GLN A 54 8.85 -5.95 -0.67
CA GLN A 54 9.53 -6.53 -1.84
C GLN A 54 11.05 -6.32 -1.77
N LEU A 55 11.48 -5.09 -1.45
CA LEU A 55 12.89 -4.75 -1.32
C LEU A 55 13.57 -5.53 -0.21
N SER A 56 12.88 -5.83 0.89
CA SER A 56 13.43 -6.67 1.95
C SER A 56 13.55 -8.13 1.57
N MET A 57 12.65 -8.63 0.72
CA MET A 57 12.76 -9.99 0.20
C MET A 57 13.94 -10.11 -0.75
N LEU A 58 14.21 -9.06 -1.53
CA LEU A 58 15.37 -8.99 -2.43
C LEU A 58 16.68 -8.69 -1.68
N ASN A 59 16.63 -7.86 -0.63
CA ASN A 59 17.78 -7.44 0.16
C ASN A 59 17.62 -7.85 1.63
N PRO A 60 18.22 -8.97 2.07
CA PRO A 60 18.11 -9.47 3.45
C PRO A 60 18.67 -8.50 4.49
N ARG A 61 19.56 -7.57 4.09
CA ARG A 61 20.06 -6.48 4.97
C ARG A 61 18.96 -5.55 5.48
N ARG A 62 17.83 -5.44 4.77
CA ARG A 62 16.68 -4.61 5.17
C ARG A 62 15.71 -5.33 6.12
N ARG A 63 15.87 -6.65 6.30
CA ARG A 63 15.01 -7.50 7.14
C ARG A 63 15.20 -7.26 8.65
N LEU A 64 16.32 -6.66 9.04
CA LEU A 64 16.72 -6.40 10.44
C LEU A 64 15.97 -5.26 11.13
N ARG A 65 15.19 -4.43 10.40
CA ARG A 65 14.62 -3.18 10.95
C ARG A 65 13.21 -3.26 11.55
N GLY A 66 12.72 -4.45 11.91
CA GLY A 66 11.42 -4.60 12.58
C GLY A 66 10.22 -4.47 11.63
N PRO A 67 8.99 -4.70 12.13
CA PRO A 67 7.82 -4.93 11.29
C PRO A 67 7.48 -3.70 10.45
N TYR A 68 7.39 -3.93 9.13
CA TYR A 68 6.92 -2.95 8.16
C TYR A 68 5.57 -2.42 8.63
N GLY A 69 5.47 -1.10 8.86
CA GLY A 69 4.24 -0.41 9.27
C GLY A 69 3.15 -0.52 8.21
N GLY A 70 2.60 -1.72 8.06
CA GLY A 70 1.32 -1.94 7.42
C GLY A 70 0.30 -1.25 8.29
N VAL A 71 -0.30 -0.20 7.74
CA VAL A 71 -1.59 0.27 8.25
C VAL A 71 -2.51 -0.93 8.12
N SER A 72 -2.75 -1.62 9.24
CA SER A 72 -3.96 -2.40 9.40
C SER A 72 -5.08 -1.43 9.07
N THR A 73 -5.94 -1.76 8.13
CA THR A 73 -7.31 -1.24 8.13
C THR A 73 -8.05 -1.83 9.33
N GLU A 74 -7.50 -1.58 10.52
CA GLU A 74 -8.27 -1.59 11.75
C GLU A 74 -9.11 -0.33 11.64
N LYS A 75 -10.35 -0.54 11.24
CA LYS A 75 -11.43 0.19 11.90
C LYS A 75 -11.11 0.12 13.39
N GLU A 76 -10.61 1.24 13.91
CA GLU A 76 -10.64 1.55 15.32
C GLU A 76 -12.08 1.33 15.77
N LYS A 77 -12.31 0.18 16.42
CA LYS A 77 -13.45 0.00 17.31
C LYS A 77 -12.88 0.13 18.72
N ASP A 78 -12.97 1.38 19.16
CA ASP A 78 -13.15 1.84 20.53
C ASP A 78 -13.76 0.81 21.49
N ASP A 79 -13.30 0.89 22.75
CA ASP A 79 -13.94 0.43 24.00
C ASP A 79 -13.81 -1.06 24.41
N GLN A 80 -12.78 -1.38 25.22
CA GLN A 80 -12.89 -1.56 26.69
C GLN A 80 -11.62 -2.19 27.31
#